data_AF-A0A3G4RPY4-F1
#
_entry.id   AF-A0A3G4RPY4-F1
#
_cell.length_a   1.000
_cell.length_b   1.000
_cell.length_c   1.000
_cell.angle_alpha   90.00
_cell.angle_beta   90.00
_cell.angle_gamma   90.00
#
_symmetry.space_group_name_H-M   'P 1'
#
loop_
_entity.id
_entity.type
_entity.pdbx_description
1 polymer ?
#
loop_
_entity_poly.entity_id
_entity_poly.type
_entity_poly.pdbx_seq_one_letter_code
_entity_poly.pdbx_strand_id
1 'polypeptide(L)' 'MFYSFSMNRDRIQSDVLNKAAEVISDIGNKVGDYLGGDYKSLAREIADDVKISRGNYRSYDDAMASLIKFCLIRG' A
#
# COMPACT_ATOMS: atom_id res chain seq x y z
N MET A 1 11.64 18.71 12.34
CA MET A 1 11.59 19.88 11.42
C MET A 1 11.64 19.52 9.94
N PHE A 2 12.11 18.32 9.53
CA PHE A 2 12.21 17.93 8.11
C PHE A 2 10.88 17.83 7.34
N TYR A 3 9.82 17.33 7.99
CA TYR A 3 8.46 17.17 7.40
C TYR A 3 7.66 18.48 7.30
N SER A 4 8.18 19.58 7.86
CA SER A 4 7.46 20.86 7.96
C SER A 4 7.51 21.67 6.67
N PHE A 5 8.44 21.37 5.76
CA PHE A 5 8.54 22.01 4.45
C PHE A 5 7.71 21.27 3.40
N SER A 6 6.81 21.97 2.70
CA SER A 6 5.99 21.41 1.61
C SER A 6 6.87 20.72 0.56
N MET A 7 7.98 21.35 0.15
CA MET A 7 8.96 20.76 -0.79
C MET A 7 9.46 19.37 -0.38
N ASN A 8 9.67 19.10 0.91
CA ASN A 8 10.10 17.77 1.36
C ASN A 8 8.95 16.77 1.37
N ARG A 9 7.73 17.21 1.70
CA ARG A 9 6.54 16.35 1.60
C ARG A 9 6.22 16.00 0.16
N ASP A 10 6.28 16.98 -0.74
CA ASP A 10 6.02 16.81 -2.17
C ASP A 10 7.09 15.89 -2.81
N ARG A 11 8.36 16.02 -2.41
CA ARG A 11 9.42 15.09 -2.85
C ARG A 11 9.24 13.67 -2.32
N ILE A 12 8.93 13.50 -1.03
CA ILE A 12 8.69 12.15 -0.46
C ILE A 12 7.46 11.52 -1.10
N GLN A 13 6.41 12.31 -1.33
CA GLN A 13 5.19 11.85 -1.97
C GLN A 13 5.43 11.47 -3.44
N SER A 14 6.19 12.28 -4.17
CA SER A 14 6.55 12.03 -5.57
C SER A 14 7.50 10.84 -5.73
N ASP A 15 8.58 10.76 -4.94
CA ASP A 15 9.67 9.81 -5.21
C ASP A 15 9.46 8.46 -4.49
N VAL A 16 8.79 8.46 -3.33
CA VAL A 16 8.65 7.26 -2.50
C VAL A 16 7.24 6.68 -2.60
N LEU A 17 6.20 7.49 -2.36
CA LEU A 17 4.82 6.98 -2.31
C LEU A 17 4.31 6.59 -3.71
N ASN A 18 4.55 7.42 -4.73
CA ASN A 18 4.17 7.06 -6.10
C ASN A 18 4.92 5.82 -6.60
N LYS A 19 6.22 5.71 -6.29
CA LYS A 19 7.02 4.55 -6.71
C LYS A 19 6.59 3.27 -6.01
N ALA A 20 6.26 3.34 -4.72
CA ALA A 20 5.71 2.21 -3.98
C ALA A 20 4.36 1.75 -4.57
N ALA A 21 3.48 2.70 -4.91
CA ALA A 21 2.19 2.38 -5.54
C ALA A 21 2.33 1.77 -6.94
N GLU A 22 3.31 2.22 -7.74
CA GLU A 22 3.66 1.58 -9.02
C GLU A 22 4.06 0.12 -8.81
N VAL A 23 4.98 -0.15 -7.88
CA VAL A 23 5.44 -1.51 -7.59
C VAL A 23 4.29 -2.41 -7.13
N ILE A 24 3.40 -1.92 -6.28
CA ILE A 24 2.22 -2.67 -5.81
C ILE A 24 1.27 -2.95 -6.97
N SER A 25 1.07 -1.99 -7.87
CA SER A 25 0.24 -2.18 -9.06
C SER A 25 0.84 -3.22 -10.01
N ASP A 26 2.16 -3.21 -10.20
CA ASP A 26 2.87 -4.20 -11.04
C ASP A 26 2.79 -5.61 -10.46
N ILE A 27 2.93 -5.74 -9.13
CA ILE A 27 2.69 -7.01 -8.42
C ILE A 27 1.24 -7.44 -8.62
N GLY A 28 0.28 -6.52 -8.47
CA GLY A 28 -1.13 -6.76 -8.71
C GLY A 28 -1.41 -7.31 -10.10
N ASN A 29 -0.83 -6.72 -11.13
CA ASN A 29 -0.98 -7.18 -12.51
C ASN A 29 -0.36 -8.57 -12.69
N LYS A 30 0.90 -8.76 -12.28
CA LYS A 30 1.64 -10.01 -12.47
C LYS A 30 1.02 -11.18 -11.72
N VAL A 31 0.62 -10.96 -10.47
CA VAL A 31 0.05 -11.99 -9.60
C VAL A 31 -1.43 -12.19 -9.92
N GLY A 32 -2.15 -11.14 -10.30
CA GLY A 32 -3.54 -11.21 -10.72
C GLY A 32 -3.77 -11.92 -12.05
N ASP A 33 -2.74 -12.10 -12.88
CA ASP A 33 -2.81 -13.01 -14.03
C ASP A 33 -2.98 -14.48 -13.60
N TYR A 34 -2.54 -14.83 -12.40
CA TYR A 34 -2.67 -16.19 -11.84
C TYR A 34 -3.79 -16.32 -10.81
N LEU A 35 -4.07 -15.27 -10.04
CA LEU A 35 -5.07 -15.24 -8.97
C LEU A 35 -6.43 -14.64 -9.39
N GLY A 36 -6.52 -14.08 -10.59
CA GLY A 36 -7.75 -13.54 -11.16
C GLY A 36 -7.98 -12.05 -10.90
N GLY A 37 -9.09 -11.53 -11.44
CA GLY A 37 -9.43 -10.10 -11.43
C GLY A 37 -9.59 -9.49 -10.03
N ASP A 38 -10.07 -10.27 -9.06
CA ASP A 38 -10.27 -9.80 -7.69
C ASP A 38 -8.95 -9.42 -7.00
N TYR A 39 -7.87 -10.17 -7.29
CA TYR A 39 -6.54 -9.83 -6.78
C TYR A 39 -6.00 -8.54 -7.42
N LYS A 40 -6.26 -8.31 -8.72
CA LYS A 40 -5.88 -7.06 -9.38
C LYS A 40 -6.60 -5.86 -8.77
N SER A 41 -7.89 -6.01 -8.46
CA SER A 41 -8.68 -4.97 -7.81
C SER A 41 -8.16 -4.66 -6.41
N LEU A 42 -7.87 -5.68 -5.60
CA LEU A 42 -7.29 -5.51 -4.26
C LEU A 42 -5.92 -4.81 -4.33
N ALA A 43 -5.06 -5.21 -5.25
CA ALA A 43 -3.74 -4.59 -5.38
C ALA A 43 -3.81 -3.11 -5.80
N ARG A 44 -4.80 -2.74 -6.64
CA ARG A 44 -5.04 -1.32 -6.97
C ARG A 44 -5.51 -0.51 -5.78
N GLU A 45 -6.41 -1.07 -4.97
CA GLU A 45 -6.88 -0.44 -3.73
C GLU A 45 -5.72 -0.15 -2.77
N ILE A 46 -4.82 -1.13 -2.59
CA ILE A 46 -3.61 -0.97 -1.77
C ILE A 46 -2.68 0.10 -2.37
N ALA A 47 -2.50 0.12 -3.70
CA ALA A 47 -1.65 1.11 -4.36
C ALA A 47 -2.18 2.54 -4.18
N ASP A 48 -3.50 2.73 -4.26
CA ASP A 48 -4.12 4.05 -4.07
C ASP A 48 -4.06 4.50 -2.60
N ASP A 49 -4.24 3.59 -1.64
CA ASP A 49 -4.03 3.87 -0.22
C ASP A 49 -2.59 4.31 0.07
N VAL A 50 -1.60 3.70 -0.59
CA VAL A 50 -0.18 4.06 -0.44
C VAL A 50 0.11 5.46 -1.01
N LYS A 51 -0.50 5.85 -2.13
CA LYS A 51 -0.34 7.23 -2.69
C LYS A 51 -0.86 8.31 -1.75
N ILE A 52 -1.91 8.00 -0.99
CA ILE A 52 -2.60 8.94 -0.08
C ILE A 52 -2.02 8.86 1.34
N SER A 53 -1.14 7.89 1.63
CA SER A 53 -0.50 7.74 2.94
C SER A 53 0.23 9.00 3.38
N ARG A 54 -0.37 9.72 4.34
CA ARG A 54 0.21 10.92 4.97
C ARG A 54 1.08 10.60 6.19
N GLY A 55 1.51 9.34 6.35
CA GLY A 55 2.32 8.88 7.48
C GLY A 55 1.53 8.33 8.67
N ASN A 56 0.22 8.12 8.51
CA ASN A 56 -0.61 7.44 9.52
C ASN A 56 -0.56 5.93 9.29
N TYR A 57 0.55 5.32 9.71
CA TYR A 57 0.67 3.87 9.74
C TYR A 57 -0.05 3.33 10.97
N ARG A 58 -0.74 2.20 10.78
CA ARG A 58 -1.38 1.49 11.90
C ARG A 58 -0.33 1.07 12.92
N SER A 59 -0.75 0.99 14.18
CA SER A 59 0.04 0.34 15.24
C SER A 59 0.44 -1.08 14.82
N TYR A 60 1.57 -1.55 15.33
CA TYR A 60 2.01 -2.92 15.12
C TYR A 60 0.92 -3.94 15.46
N ASP A 61 0.23 -3.75 16.59
CA ASP A 61 -0.83 -4.66 17.04
C ASP A 61 -2.04 -4.66 16.08
N ASP A 62 -2.44 -3.48 15.59
CA ASP A 62 -3.55 -3.34 14.65
C ASP A 62 -3.24 -3.94 13.28
N ALA A 63 -1.99 -3.77 12.83
CA ALA A 63 -1.49 -4.37 11.59
C ALA A 63 -1.46 -5.90 11.71
N MET A 64 -0.94 -6.43 12.82
CA MET A 64 -0.86 -7.87 13.06
C MET A 64 -2.25 -8.49 13.24
N ALA A 65 -3.17 -7.84 13.94
CA ALA A 65 -4.55 -8.31 14.07
C ALA A 65 -5.27 -8.40 12.70
N SER A 66 -5.00 -7.44 11.81
CA SER A 66 -5.53 -7.47 10.44
C SER A 66 -4.92 -8.61 9.62
N LEU A 67 -3.61 -8.83 9.75
CA LEU A 67 -2.91 -9.93 9.08
C LEU A 67 -3.40 -11.31 9.57
N ILE A 68 -3.58 -11.46 10.88
CA ILE A 68 -4.10 -12.68 11.51
C ILE A 68 -5.51 -12.99 10.99
N LYS A 69 -6.39 -11.99 10.90
CA LYS A 69 -7.73 -12.19 10.31
C LYS A 69 -7.65 -12.70 8.87
N PHE A 70 -6.79 -12.12 8.04
CA PHE A 70 -6.61 -12.58 6.66
C PHE A 70 -6.10 -14.03 6.60
N CYS A 71 -5.11 -14.37 7.43
CA CYS A 71 -4.51 -15.71 7.46
C CYS A 71 -5.49 -16.78 7.98
N LEU A 72 -6.30 -16.44 9.00
CA LEU A 72 -7.25 -17.37 9.61
C LEU A 72 -8.53 -17.60 8.79
N ILE A 73 -8.94 -16.65 7.95
CA ILE A 73 -10.16 -16.78 7.12
C ILE A 73 -9.91 -17.65 5.87
N ARG A 74 -8.63 -17.89 5.51
CA ARG A 74 -8.26 -18.70 4.34
C ARG A 74 -7.52 -20.01 4.68
N GLY A 75 -7.50 -20.39 5.95
CA GLY A 75 -6.98 -21.68 6.44
C GLY A 75 -8.05 -22.76 6.46
#